data_AF-A0A4Q3Y8R5-F1
#
_entry.id   AF-A0A4Q3Y8R5-F1
#
_cell.length_a   1.000
_cell.length_b   1.000
_cell.length_c   1.000
_cell.angle_alpha   90.00
_cell.angle_beta   90.00
_cell.angle_gamma   90.00
#
_symmetry.space_group_name_H-M   'P 1'
#
loop_
_entity.id
_entity.type
_entity.pdbx_description
1 polymer ?
#
loop_
_entity_poly.entity_id
_entity_poly.type
_entity_poly.pdbx_seq_one_letter_code
_entity_poly.pdbx_strand_id
1 'polypeptide(L)'
;MRLISQRPAIGLLFATLALTASGGALAQDQSQQDPNVVITGAPMAEAVLVKGPEIKGVISARNGDRIKVKTPDGGSTIIAINDATKIRAGGGLFSSRSQLAADSLLNGLPVTIKTMQGGSDLLASQISFKKTDLKFASMIRNGTDQRFEEQTAATESLRGRMADIDKYNVKATTNVHFDTGRADISPEDKAQLCSTATNADSTDNALLLVVGYTDSTGSEDINQELSEKRASKVINYLQQKCGWKPYRMLTPTGMATADPLAPNDTEEGKALNRRVAVNVLVSKSVDGL
;
A
#
# COMPACT_ATOMS: atom_id res chain seq x y z
N MET A 1 22.19 19.73 -63.24
CA MET A 1 23.37 20.56 -62.90
C MET A 1 23.01 21.46 -61.73
N ARG A 2 23.80 21.37 -60.65
CA ARG A 2 23.99 22.31 -59.52
C ARG A 2 22.92 22.49 -58.43
N LEU A 3 23.38 22.07 -57.23
CA LEU A 3 22.96 22.31 -55.84
C LEU A 3 23.01 23.80 -55.43
N ILE A 4 22.35 24.15 -54.31
CA ILE A 4 22.68 25.13 -53.22
C ILE A 4 21.40 25.17 -52.34
N SER A 5 21.23 24.67 -51.10
CA SER A 5 21.96 24.73 -49.81
C SER A 5 22.11 26.13 -49.20
N GLN A 6 21.28 26.48 -48.21
CA GLN A 6 21.59 27.50 -47.21
C GLN A 6 21.03 27.13 -45.82
N ARG A 7 21.95 26.80 -44.90
CA ARG A 7 21.84 27.03 -43.46
C ARG A 7 22.82 28.15 -43.11
N PRO A 8 22.54 29.05 -42.16
CA PRO A 8 23.59 29.76 -41.44
C PRO A 8 23.88 29.06 -40.11
N ALA A 9 25.15 29.05 -39.76
CA ALA A 9 25.71 28.47 -38.55
C ALA A 9 26.39 29.58 -37.72
N ILE A 10 26.51 29.30 -36.42
CA ILE A 10 27.54 29.78 -35.46
C ILE A 10 27.25 31.07 -34.69
N GLY A 11 27.16 30.89 -33.37
CA GLY A 11 27.51 31.85 -32.33
C GLY A 11 27.86 31.11 -31.04
N LEU A 12 29.15 30.79 -30.85
CA LEU A 12 29.73 30.22 -29.63
C LEU A 12 29.73 31.28 -28.51
N LEU A 13 29.37 30.88 -27.29
CA LEU A 13 29.81 31.54 -26.05
C LEU A 13 30.22 30.48 -25.03
N PHE A 14 31.54 30.42 -24.80
CA PHE A 14 32.20 29.68 -23.74
C PHE A 14 31.96 30.40 -22.40
N ALA A 15 31.54 29.65 -21.38
CA ALA A 15 31.73 30.02 -19.99
C ALA A 15 32.29 28.80 -19.25
N THR A 16 33.57 28.88 -18.89
CA THR A 16 34.31 27.97 -18.01
C THR A 16 34.25 28.46 -16.56
N LEU A 17 34.74 27.63 -15.64
CA LEU A 17 34.81 27.71 -14.15
C LEU A 17 33.64 27.01 -13.43
N ALA A 18 33.85 26.10 -12.47
CA ALA A 18 35.05 25.46 -11.93
C ALA A 18 34.64 24.15 -11.23
N LEU A 19 35.49 23.13 -11.32
CA LEU A 19 35.39 21.89 -10.55
C LEU A 19 35.63 22.15 -9.06
N THR A 20 34.74 21.64 -8.20
CA THR A 20 35.11 21.19 -6.86
C THR A 20 34.57 19.78 -6.66
N ALA A 21 35.49 18.83 -6.53
CA ALA A 21 35.24 17.46 -6.11
C ALA A 21 35.67 17.32 -4.65
N SER A 22 34.75 16.88 -3.80
CA SER A 22 34.94 16.27 -2.48
C SER A 22 33.52 16.10 -1.92
N GLY A 23 33.05 14.99 -1.40
CA GLY A 23 33.60 13.68 -1.08
C GLY A 23 32.52 13.00 -0.24
N GLY A 24 32.43 11.67 -0.28
CA GLY A 24 31.63 10.88 0.66
C GLY A 24 30.18 10.63 0.25
N ALA A 25 29.95 9.54 -0.47
CA ALA A 25 28.67 8.85 -0.45
C ALA A 25 28.48 8.26 0.95
N LEU A 26 27.65 8.91 1.78
CA LEU A 26 27.11 8.28 2.97
C LEU A 26 25.92 7.42 2.55
N ALA A 27 26.03 6.13 2.83
CA ALA A 27 24.90 5.22 2.81
C ALA A 27 23.83 5.74 3.78
N GLN A 28 22.63 6.04 3.27
CA GLN A 28 21.47 6.26 4.12
C GLN A 28 21.04 4.90 4.68
N ASP A 29 21.42 4.64 5.92
CA ASP A 29 20.75 3.67 6.78
C ASP A 29 19.38 4.24 7.15
N GLN A 30 18.37 3.93 6.34
CA GLN A 30 16.97 4.19 6.68
C GLN A 30 16.54 3.18 7.74
N SER A 31 16.84 3.49 9.00
CA SER A 31 16.14 2.89 10.12
C SER A 31 14.67 3.33 10.07
N GLN A 32 13.80 2.42 9.63
CA GLN A 32 12.35 2.56 9.69
C GLN A 32 11.94 2.86 11.14
N GLN A 33 11.53 4.11 11.40
CA GLN A 33 10.91 4.51 12.65
C GLN A 33 9.49 3.91 12.71
N ASP A 34 9.23 3.11 13.72
CA ASP A 34 7.89 2.64 14.08
C ASP A 34 7.00 3.87 14.40
N PRO A 35 5.91 4.11 13.65
CA PRO A 35 5.09 5.32 13.78
C PRO A 35 4.33 5.41 15.11
N ASN A 36 4.36 4.38 15.96
CA ASN A 36 3.62 4.36 17.24
C ASN A 36 4.42 4.81 18.48
N VAL A 37 5.68 5.26 18.33
CA VAL A 37 6.52 5.64 19.48
C VAL A 37 7.08 7.05 19.33
N VAL A 38 6.28 8.05 19.66
CA VAL A 38 6.73 9.44 19.79
C VAL A 38 7.31 9.65 21.19
N ILE A 39 8.64 9.75 21.30
CA ILE A 39 9.36 10.15 22.53
C ILE A 39 9.82 11.60 22.38
N THR A 40 8.93 12.54 22.66
CA THR A 40 9.26 13.98 22.64
C THR A 40 9.98 14.41 23.91
N GLY A 41 11.16 15.02 23.74
CA GLY A 41 11.93 15.69 24.79
C GLY A 41 13.02 16.54 24.15
N ALA A 42 13.19 17.78 24.61
CA ALA A 42 14.08 18.81 24.05
C ALA A 42 15.57 18.40 24.02
N PRO A 43 16.41 19.00 23.15
CA PRO A 43 17.86 18.76 23.16
C PRO A 43 18.50 19.33 24.43
N MET A 44 19.44 18.58 25.01
CA MET A 44 20.08 18.91 26.28
C MET A 44 20.99 20.14 26.15
N ALA A 45 20.69 21.21 26.90
CA ALA A 45 21.68 22.21 27.27
C ALA A 45 22.53 21.65 28.42
N GLU A 46 23.82 22.01 28.46
CA GLU A 46 24.80 21.58 29.46
C GLU A 46 24.39 21.98 30.90
N ALA A 47 23.50 21.20 31.50
CA ALA A 47 23.07 21.33 32.88
C ALA A 47 24.02 20.56 33.80
N VAL A 48 24.32 21.12 34.98
CA VAL A 48 25.09 20.45 36.03
C VAL A 48 24.36 19.16 36.43
N LEU A 49 24.90 18.02 35.99
CA LEU A 49 24.31 16.71 36.25
C LEU A 49 24.53 16.33 37.71
N VAL A 50 23.45 16.26 38.49
CA VAL A 50 23.47 15.80 39.88
C VAL A 50 23.18 14.30 39.92
N LYS A 51 23.63 13.60 40.96
CA LYS A 51 23.31 12.17 41.15
C LYS A 51 21.80 11.98 41.26
N GLY A 52 21.22 11.24 40.30
CA GLY A 52 19.80 10.93 40.23
C GLY A 52 19.42 9.62 40.97
N PRO A 53 18.13 9.26 40.98
CA PRO A 53 17.65 8.04 41.62
C PRO A 53 18.14 6.76 40.92
N GLU A 54 18.22 5.67 41.68
CA GLU A 54 18.42 4.33 41.12
C GLU A 54 17.06 3.77 40.68
N ILE A 55 16.92 3.43 39.41
CA ILE A 55 15.69 2.92 38.81
C ILE A 55 15.84 1.41 38.56
N LYS A 56 14.89 0.63 39.08
CA LYS A 56 14.78 -0.82 38.83
C LYS A 56 13.51 -1.07 38.06
N GLY A 57 13.59 -1.83 36.98
CA GLY A 57 12.43 -2.11 36.15
C GLY A 57 12.74 -2.96 34.93
N VAL A 58 11.80 -3.02 34.00
CA VAL A 58 11.92 -3.74 32.73
C VAL A 58 11.91 -2.73 31.59
N ILE A 59 12.81 -2.88 30.62
CA ILE A 59 12.80 -2.05 29.41
C ILE A 59 11.53 -2.37 28.62
N SER A 60 10.60 -1.42 28.52
CA SER A 60 9.36 -1.59 27.77
C SER A 60 9.48 -1.13 26.31
N ALA A 61 10.38 -0.19 26.03
CA ALA A 61 10.67 0.30 24.69
C ALA A 61 12.07 0.93 24.64
N ARG A 62 12.70 0.91 23.47
CA ARG A 62 13.94 1.62 23.17
C ARG A 62 13.82 2.28 21.80
N ASN A 63 14.26 3.54 21.71
CA ASN A 63 14.41 4.25 20.45
C ASN A 63 15.76 4.97 20.50
N GLY A 64 16.75 4.46 19.75
CA GLY A 64 18.11 4.98 19.72
C GLY A 64 18.76 5.09 21.10
N ASP A 65 18.96 6.33 21.54
CA ASP A 65 19.62 6.75 22.77
C ASP A 65 18.65 6.86 23.97
N ARG A 66 17.35 6.62 23.78
CA ARG A 66 16.34 6.68 24.86
C ARG A 66 15.72 5.32 25.14
N ILE A 67 15.59 4.99 26.42
CA ILE A 67 14.88 3.81 26.90
C ILE A 67 13.71 4.21 27.79
N LYS A 68 12.59 3.52 27.62
CA LYS A 68 11.44 3.58 28.54
C LYS A 68 11.48 2.38 29.45
N VAL A 69 11.52 2.63 30.76
CA VAL A 69 11.59 1.58 31.78
C VAL A 69 10.31 1.57 32.58
N LYS A 70 9.64 0.43 32.60
CA LYS A 70 8.47 0.19 33.44
C LYS A 70 8.93 -0.25 34.84
N THR A 71 8.60 0.54 35.84
CA THR A 71 8.95 0.28 37.24
C THR A 71 7.91 -0.67 37.89
N PRO A 72 8.27 -1.40 38.96
CA PRO A 72 7.37 -2.37 39.61
C PRO A 72 6.07 -1.77 40.17
N ASP A 73 6.07 -0.48 40.48
CA ASP A 73 4.91 0.31 40.90
C ASP A 73 3.94 0.63 39.75
N GLY A 74 4.24 0.19 38.52
CA GLY A 74 3.44 0.43 37.32
C GLY A 74 3.78 1.72 36.58
N GLY A 75 4.66 2.57 37.13
CA GLY A 75 5.15 3.78 36.50
C GLY A 75 6.02 3.51 35.27
N SER A 76 6.25 4.54 34.45
CA SER A 76 7.20 4.48 33.33
C SER A 76 8.12 5.68 33.36
N THR A 77 9.42 5.45 33.30
CA THR A 77 10.44 6.50 33.31
C THR A 77 11.22 6.45 32.00
N ILE A 78 11.43 7.60 31.38
CA ILE A 78 12.26 7.75 30.18
C ILE A 78 13.67 8.12 30.62
N ILE A 79 14.67 7.39 30.13
CA ILE A 79 16.07 7.56 30.51
C ILE A 79 16.90 7.62 29.23
N ALA A 80 17.71 8.67 29.11
CA ALA A 80 18.68 8.82 28.04
C ALA A 80 19.94 7.99 28.32
N ILE A 81 20.63 7.58 27.26
CA ILE A 81 21.86 6.79 27.25
C ILE A 81 22.83 7.52 26.31
N ASN A 82 24.09 7.59 26.69
CA ASN A 82 25.13 8.11 25.83
C ASN A 82 26.39 7.25 25.91
N ASP A 83 27.45 7.65 25.22
CA ASP A 83 28.72 6.91 25.19
C ASP A 83 29.40 6.80 26.58
N ALA A 84 29.05 7.68 27.51
CA ALA A 84 29.55 7.64 28.88
C ALA A 84 28.76 6.64 29.76
N THR A 85 27.61 6.13 29.30
CA THR A 85 26.79 5.17 30.05
C THR A 85 27.50 3.80 30.14
N LYS A 86 27.82 3.37 31.36
CA LYS A 86 28.47 2.06 31.59
C LYS A 86 27.45 0.93 31.59
N ILE A 87 27.44 0.10 30.55
CA ILE A 87 26.52 -1.06 30.45
C ILE A 87 27.24 -2.33 30.90
N ARG A 88 26.69 -3.02 31.91
CA ARG A 88 27.33 -4.17 32.57
C ARG A 88 26.39 -5.36 32.70
N ALA A 89 26.83 -6.52 32.24
CA ALA A 89 26.17 -7.78 32.55
C ALA A 89 26.82 -8.47 33.76
N GLY A 90 26.02 -8.69 34.80
CA GLY A 90 26.41 -9.55 35.93
C GLY A 90 26.18 -11.02 35.59
N GLY A 91 27.20 -11.86 35.81
CA GLY A 91 27.00 -13.29 36.04
C GLY A 91 27.19 -13.58 37.53
N GLY A 92 26.71 -14.73 38.00
CA GLY A 92 26.76 -15.14 39.42
C GLY A 92 28.16 -15.15 40.03
N LEU A 93 28.29 -15.69 41.24
CA LEU A 93 29.41 -15.54 42.20
C LEU A 93 30.86 -15.73 41.67
N PHE A 94 31.05 -16.17 40.41
CA PHE A 94 32.34 -16.40 39.76
C PHE A 94 32.48 -15.79 38.33
N SER A 95 31.59 -14.90 37.88
CA SER A 95 31.64 -14.38 36.49
C SER A 95 32.19 -12.95 36.40
N SER A 96 33.22 -12.77 35.55
CA SER A 96 33.76 -11.45 35.21
C SER A 96 32.70 -10.54 34.57
N ARG A 97 32.67 -9.27 35.00
CA ARG A 97 31.78 -8.22 34.48
C ARG A 97 32.33 -7.72 33.15
N SER A 98 31.67 -8.06 32.04
CA SER A 98 32.00 -7.52 30.72
C SER A 98 31.20 -6.24 30.44
N GLN A 99 31.86 -5.24 29.85
CA GLN A 99 31.18 -4.09 29.26
C GLN A 99 30.52 -4.53 27.95
N LEU A 100 29.26 -4.14 27.74
CA LEU A 100 28.49 -4.51 26.55
C LEU A 100 28.07 -3.25 25.78
N ALA A 101 27.80 -3.42 24.49
CA ALA A 101 27.25 -2.35 23.65
C ALA A 101 25.80 -2.02 24.05
N ALA A 102 25.37 -0.80 23.71
CA ALA A 102 23.98 -0.35 23.92
C ALA A 102 22.95 -1.30 23.29
N ASP A 103 23.32 -2.01 22.22
CA ASP A 103 22.46 -2.96 21.50
C ASP A 103 22.09 -4.21 22.29
N SER A 104 22.76 -4.46 23.41
CA SER A 104 22.37 -5.51 24.36
C SER A 104 21.13 -5.16 25.20
N LEU A 105 20.69 -3.90 25.19
CA LEU A 105 19.50 -3.46 25.90
C LEU A 105 18.24 -3.80 25.10
N LEU A 106 17.72 -5.00 25.33
CA LEU A 106 16.53 -5.53 24.67
C LEU A 106 15.24 -5.10 25.39
N ASN A 107 14.15 -4.96 24.63
CA ASN A 107 12.82 -4.87 25.22
C ASN A 107 12.53 -6.16 26.01
N GLY A 108 11.88 -6.01 27.16
CA GLY A 108 11.64 -7.10 28.10
C GLY A 108 12.82 -7.41 29.04
N LEU A 109 13.97 -6.74 28.89
CA LEU A 109 15.14 -6.96 29.76
C LEU A 109 14.95 -6.29 31.12
N PRO A 110 14.99 -7.03 32.24
CA PRO A 110 15.08 -6.47 33.58
C PRO A 110 16.44 -5.78 33.80
N VAL A 111 16.41 -4.54 34.26
CA VAL A 111 17.60 -3.69 34.42
C VAL A 111 17.56 -2.93 35.76
N THR A 112 18.75 -2.62 36.26
CA THR A 112 19.00 -1.67 37.35
C THR A 112 19.86 -0.54 36.81
N ILE A 113 19.35 0.69 36.88
CA ILE A 113 19.93 1.87 36.24
C ILE A 113 20.26 2.91 37.29
N LYS A 114 21.52 3.35 37.30
CA LYS A 114 21.95 4.52 38.08
C LYS A 114 21.86 5.75 37.20
N THR A 115 21.03 6.71 37.56
CA THR A 115 20.81 7.91 36.75
C THR A 115 21.61 9.11 37.27
N MET A 116 21.82 10.07 36.39
CA MET A 116 22.17 11.45 36.70
C MET A 116 21.00 12.31 36.24
N GLN A 117 20.67 13.33 37.03
CA GLN A 117 19.54 14.21 36.76
C GLN A 117 20.06 15.58 36.34
N GLY A 118 19.59 16.06 35.19
CA GLY A 118 19.78 17.42 34.70
C GLY A 118 18.42 18.02 34.37
N GLY A 119 17.92 18.94 35.20
CA GLY A 119 16.54 19.44 35.06
C GLY A 119 15.49 18.32 35.26
N SER A 120 14.63 18.14 34.26
CA SER A 120 13.61 17.06 34.22
C SER A 120 14.14 15.73 33.68
N ASP A 121 15.34 15.73 33.10
CA ASP A 121 15.81 14.61 32.29
C ASP A 121 16.73 13.70 33.11
N LEU A 122 16.60 12.40 32.88
CA LEU A 122 17.42 11.36 33.50
C LEU A 122 18.37 10.77 32.48
N LEU A 123 19.67 10.86 32.76
CA LEU A 123 20.74 10.25 31.98
C LEU A 123 21.27 9.02 32.70
N ALA A 124 21.41 7.88 32.03
CA ALA A 124 21.99 6.69 32.61
C ALA A 124 23.51 6.85 32.78
N SER A 125 24.00 6.80 34.01
CA SER A 125 25.45 6.66 34.29
C SER A 125 25.92 5.20 34.20
N GLN A 126 25.06 4.27 34.62
CA GLN A 126 25.35 2.84 34.58
C GLN A 126 24.05 2.05 34.44
N ILE A 127 24.04 1.08 33.54
CA ILE A 127 22.95 0.11 33.39
C ILE A 127 23.52 -1.26 33.70
N SER A 128 22.80 -2.01 34.54
CA SER A 128 23.20 -3.37 34.92
C SER A 128 22.04 -4.35 34.82
N PHE A 129 22.33 -5.55 34.32
CA PHE A 129 21.38 -6.64 34.17
C PHE A 129 22.08 -7.99 34.34
N LYS A 130 21.30 -9.07 34.49
CA LYS A 130 21.84 -10.42 34.59
C LYS A 130 22.02 -11.02 33.20
N LYS A 131 23.10 -11.80 33.01
CA LYS A 131 23.33 -12.57 31.76
C LYS A 131 22.19 -13.53 31.44
N THR A 132 21.59 -14.13 32.46
CA THR A 132 20.41 -15.01 32.32
C THR A 132 19.24 -14.27 31.71
N ASP A 133 18.97 -13.06 32.20
CA ASP A 133 17.80 -12.28 31.79
C ASP A 133 17.99 -11.75 30.37
N LEU A 134 19.23 -11.39 29.98
CA LEU A 134 19.57 -11.07 28.60
C LEU A 134 19.29 -12.26 27.67
N LYS A 135 19.69 -13.48 28.06
CA LYS A 135 19.42 -14.70 27.30
C LYS A 135 17.91 -14.95 27.15
N PHE A 136 17.13 -14.75 28.22
CA PHE A 136 15.67 -14.86 28.14
C PHE A 136 15.05 -13.81 27.23
N ALA A 137 15.44 -12.54 27.35
CA ALA A 137 14.97 -11.46 26.50
C ALA A 137 15.32 -11.71 25.02
N SER A 138 16.52 -12.23 24.72
CA SER A 138 16.90 -12.58 23.34
C SER A 138 16.10 -13.76 22.80
N MET A 139 15.82 -14.79 23.61
CA MET A 139 15.00 -15.93 23.18
C MET A 139 13.55 -15.51 22.88
N ILE A 140 12.97 -14.63 23.71
CA ILE A 140 11.63 -14.09 23.48
C ILE A 140 11.60 -13.29 22.18
N ARG A 141 12.53 -12.33 22.02
CA ARG A 141 12.62 -11.50 20.82
C ARG A 141 12.72 -12.35 19.56
N ASN A 142 13.67 -13.28 19.51
CA ASN A 142 13.85 -14.13 18.33
C ASN A 142 12.61 -15.00 18.05
N GLY A 143 11.93 -15.50 19.10
CA GLY A 143 10.69 -16.27 18.93
C GLY A 143 9.48 -15.43 18.50
N THR A 144 9.45 -14.14 18.84
CA THR A 144 8.39 -13.23 18.42
C THR A 144 8.64 -12.62 17.05
N ASP A 145 9.90 -12.33 16.70
CA ASP A 145 10.28 -11.70 15.43
C ASP A 145 9.77 -12.53 14.24
N GLN A 146 9.90 -13.86 14.28
CA GLN A 146 9.37 -14.75 13.26
C GLN A 146 7.84 -14.60 13.07
N ARG A 147 7.08 -14.49 14.16
CA ARG A 147 5.62 -14.32 14.09
C ARG A 147 5.24 -12.94 13.57
N PHE A 148 6.00 -11.91 13.93
CA PHE A 148 5.75 -10.55 13.46
C PHE A 148 6.08 -10.37 11.97
N GLU A 149 7.12 -11.03 11.46
CA GLU A 149 7.42 -11.04 10.03
C GLU A 149 6.29 -11.69 9.22
N GLU A 150 5.80 -12.86 9.65
CA GLU A 150 4.65 -13.53 9.03
C GLU A 150 3.38 -12.66 9.08
N GLN A 151 3.09 -12.05 10.23
CA GLN A 151 1.95 -11.14 10.38
C GLN A 151 2.09 -9.87 9.54
N THR A 152 3.29 -9.31 9.42
CA THR A 152 3.55 -8.13 8.60
C THR A 152 3.37 -8.46 7.13
N ALA A 153 3.90 -9.59 6.66
CA ALA A 153 3.71 -10.06 5.28
C ALA A 153 2.22 -10.32 4.96
N ALA A 154 1.49 -10.97 5.87
CA ALA A 154 0.06 -11.18 5.72
C ALA A 154 -0.72 -9.85 5.70
N THR A 155 -0.36 -8.90 6.56
CA THR A 155 -0.98 -7.57 6.63
C THR A 155 -0.72 -6.78 5.36
N GLU A 156 0.51 -6.83 4.82
CA GLU A 156 0.85 -6.13 3.59
C GLU A 156 0.15 -6.75 2.38
N SER A 157 0.03 -8.08 2.33
CA SER A 157 -0.77 -8.77 1.31
C SER A 157 -2.25 -8.37 1.38
N LEU A 158 -2.85 -8.34 2.57
CA LEU A 158 -4.23 -7.88 2.76
C LEU A 158 -4.40 -6.41 2.36
N ARG A 159 -3.44 -5.54 2.70
CA ARG A 159 -3.44 -4.13 2.29
C ARG A 159 -3.40 -4.00 0.77
N GLY A 160 -2.52 -4.75 0.10
CA GLY A 160 -2.43 -4.79 -1.36
C GLY A 160 -3.75 -5.22 -2.00
N ARG A 161 -4.36 -6.29 -1.49
CA ARG A 161 -5.68 -6.75 -1.96
C ARG A 161 -6.76 -5.71 -1.75
N MET A 162 -6.80 -5.05 -0.59
CA MET A 162 -7.77 -4.00 -0.30
C MET A 162 -7.59 -2.79 -1.23
N ALA A 163 -6.36 -2.45 -1.60
CA ALA A 163 -6.07 -1.38 -2.57
C ALA A 163 -6.54 -1.67 -4.00
N ASP A 164 -6.86 -2.94 -4.30
CA ASP A 164 -7.34 -3.41 -5.60
C ASP A 164 -8.83 -3.78 -5.58
N ILE A 165 -9.57 -3.47 -4.51
CA ILE A 165 -10.98 -3.84 -4.36
C ILE A 165 -11.88 -3.24 -5.44
N ASP A 166 -11.59 -2.02 -5.87
CA ASP A 166 -12.30 -1.26 -6.88
C ASP A 166 -11.76 -1.48 -8.31
N LYS A 167 -10.72 -2.31 -8.47
CA LYS A 167 -10.16 -2.68 -9.76
C LYS A 167 -10.70 -4.03 -10.17
N TYR A 168 -11.07 -4.16 -11.44
CA TYR A 168 -11.70 -5.37 -11.96
C TYR A 168 -10.90 -5.99 -13.11
N ASN A 169 -10.92 -7.32 -13.18
CA ASN A 169 -10.51 -8.07 -14.34
C ASN A 169 -11.74 -8.41 -15.18
N VAL A 170 -11.66 -8.18 -16.50
CA VAL A 170 -12.67 -8.64 -17.45
C VAL A 170 -12.40 -10.12 -17.73
N LYS A 171 -13.32 -10.98 -17.32
CA LYS A 171 -13.24 -12.44 -17.52
C LYS A 171 -13.83 -12.88 -18.85
N ALA A 172 -14.87 -12.19 -19.30
CA ALA A 172 -15.53 -12.44 -20.57
C ALA A 172 -16.30 -11.20 -21.01
N THR A 173 -16.48 -11.04 -22.32
CA THR A 173 -17.31 -9.99 -22.92
C THR A 173 -18.25 -10.62 -23.94
N THR A 174 -19.53 -10.29 -23.85
CA THR A 174 -20.55 -10.67 -24.84
C THR A 174 -21.11 -9.41 -25.48
N ASN A 175 -21.05 -9.33 -26.81
CA ASN A 175 -21.59 -8.20 -27.57
C ASN A 175 -22.94 -8.55 -28.17
N VAL A 176 -23.95 -7.74 -27.88
CA VAL A 176 -25.28 -7.79 -28.51
C VAL A 176 -25.34 -6.70 -29.57
N HIS A 177 -25.66 -7.04 -30.81
CA HIS A 177 -25.68 -6.07 -31.91
C HIS A 177 -27.11 -5.63 -32.23
N PHE A 178 -27.24 -4.42 -32.77
CA PHE A 178 -28.54 -3.82 -33.06
C PHE A 178 -28.58 -3.18 -34.45
N ASP A 179 -29.76 -3.22 -35.06
CA ASP A 179 -30.05 -2.42 -36.25
C ASP A 179 -30.08 -0.92 -35.92
N THR A 180 -29.88 -0.09 -36.94
CA THR A 180 -29.92 1.37 -36.84
C THR A 180 -31.23 1.85 -36.19
N GLY A 181 -31.12 2.69 -35.16
CA GLY A 181 -32.26 3.25 -34.43
C GLY A 181 -33.08 2.25 -33.60
N ARG A 182 -32.71 0.97 -33.57
CA ARG A 182 -33.46 -0.08 -32.86
C ARG A 182 -32.78 -0.52 -31.56
N ALA A 183 -33.58 -1.11 -30.66
CA ALA A 183 -33.14 -1.66 -29.37
C ALA A 183 -33.69 -3.06 -29.11
N ASP A 184 -34.10 -3.77 -30.17
CA ASP A 184 -34.63 -5.12 -30.06
C ASP A 184 -33.48 -6.14 -30.07
N ILE A 185 -33.51 -7.07 -29.11
CA ILE A 185 -32.50 -8.12 -28.97
C ILE A 185 -32.90 -9.31 -29.85
N SER A 186 -31.97 -9.77 -30.70
CA SER A 186 -32.17 -10.92 -31.58
C SER A 186 -32.40 -12.22 -30.77
N PRO A 187 -33.07 -13.24 -31.33
CA PRO A 187 -33.22 -14.53 -30.66
C PRO A 187 -31.88 -15.22 -30.33
N GLU A 188 -30.88 -15.05 -31.17
CA GLU A 188 -29.53 -15.59 -30.97
C GLU A 188 -28.83 -14.90 -29.79
N ASP A 189 -28.82 -13.56 -29.77
CA ASP A 189 -28.22 -12.79 -28.68
C ASP A 189 -28.91 -13.06 -27.34
N LYS A 190 -30.23 -13.30 -27.35
CA LYS A 190 -30.99 -13.71 -26.17
C LYS A 190 -30.47 -15.03 -25.58
N ALA A 191 -30.19 -16.01 -26.42
CA ALA A 191 -29.62 -17.28 -25.97
C ALA A 191 -28.19 -17.07 -25.44
N GLN A 192 -27.38 -16.28 -26.15
CA GLN A 192 -26.01 -15.97 -25.74
C GLN A 192 -25.97 -15.22 -24.40
N LEU A 193 -26.84 -14.24 -24.18
CA LEU A 193 -26.97 -13.53 -22.91
C LEU A 193 -27.25 -14.47 -21.73
N CYS A 194 -28.13 -15.45 -21.92
CA CYS A 194 -28.43 -16.41 -20.85
C CYS A 194 -27.28 -17.40 -20.62
N SER A 195 -26.55 -17.79 -21.68
CA SER A 195 -25.31 -18.57 -21.54
C SER A 195 -24.25 -17.79 -20.73
N THR A 196 -24.04 -16.52 -21.07
CA THR A 196 -23.11 -15.63 -20.35
C THR A 196 -23.53 -15.45 -18.89
N ALA A 197 -24.81 -15.23 -18.61
CA ALA A 197 -25.31 -15.12 -17.24
C ALA A 197 -25.09 -16.41 -16.43
N THR A 198 -25.30 -17.57 -17.05
CA THR A 198 -25.07 -18.88 -16.41
C THR A 198 -23.60 -19.10 -16.08
N ASN A 199 -22.69 -18.83 -17.03
CA ASN A 199 -21.25 -18.96 -16.83
C ASN A 199 -20.71 -17.93 -15.81
N ALA A 200 -21.28 -16.74 -15.78
CA ALA A 200 -20.95 -15.73 -14.78
C ALA A 200 -21.44 -16.14 -13.38
N ASP A 201 -22.57 -16.83 -13.26
CA ASP A 201 -23.09 -17.26 -11.95
C ASP A 201 -22.22 -18.34 -11.31
N SER A 202 -21.56 -19.19 -12.11
CA SER A 202 -20.55 -20.16 -11.63
C SER A 202 -19.19 -19.54 -11.30
N THR A 203 -19.00 -18.25 -11.55
CA THR A 203 -17.78 -17.53 -11.19
C THR A 203 -18.01 -16.78 -9.87
N ASP A 204 -17.20 -17.12 -8.87
CA ASP A 204 -17.27 -16.47 -7.56
C ASP A 204 -17.03 -14.97 -7.65
N ASN A 205 -17.85 -14.20 -6.93
CA ASN A 205 -17.80 -12.73 -6.90
C ASN A 205 -17.95 -12.04 -8.26
N ALA A 206 -18.40 -12.75 -9.31
CA ALA A 206 -18.59 -12.12 -10.60
C ALA A 206 -19.73 -11.10 -10.59
N LEU A 207 -19.51 -9.98 -11.27
CA LEU A 207 -20.46 -8.92 -11.53
C LEU A 207 -20.66 -8.79 -13.04
N LEU A 208 -21.83 -8.30 -13.47
CA LEU A 208 -22.05 -7.92 -14.86
C LEU A 208 -22.03 -6.39 -14.98
N LEU A 209 -21.22 -5.88 -15.91
CA LEU A 209 -21.27 -4.50 -16.38
C LEU A 209 -21.86 -4.47 -17.78
N VAL A 210 -22.96 -3.74 -17.96
CA VAL A 210 -23.64 -3.60 -19.25
C VAL A 210 -23.44 -2.18 -19.77
N VAL A 211 -22.75 -2.05 -20.90
CA VAL A 211 -22.43 -0.76 -21.52
C VAL A 211 -23.01 -0.70 -22.92
N GLY A 212 -23.84 0.32 -23.20
CA GLY A 212 -24.44 0.53 -24.50
C GLY A 212 -23.65 1.52 -25.34
N TYR A 213 -23.56 1.24 -26.64
CA TYR A 213 -22.89 2.06 -27.64
C TYR A 213 -23.76 2.20 -28.90
N THR A 214 -23.45 3.23 -29.69
CA THR A 214 -24.02 3.49 -31.01
C THR A 214 -22.92 3.66 -32.05
N ASP A 215 -23.32 3.64 -33.32
CA ASP A 215 -22.50 4.23 -34.36
C ASP A 215 -22.62 5.77 -34.36
N SER A 216 -21.87 6.44 -35.23
CA SER A 216 -21.83 7.92 -35.28
C SER A 216 -22.99 8.57 -36.05
N THR A 217 -24.03 7.82 -36.42
CA THR A 217 -25.20 8.37 -37.14
C THR A 217 -26.14 9.06 -36.16
N GLY A 218 -26.58 10.28 -36.50
CA GLY A 218 -27.49 11.08 -35.65
C GLY A 218 -26.74 12.02 -34.69
N SER A 219 -27.51 12.73 -33.87
CA SER A 219 -26.96 13.65 -32.86
C SER A 219 -26.55 12.91 -31.59
N GLU A 220 -25.61 13.50 -30.84
CA GLU A 220 -25.11 12.93 -29.59
C GLU A 220 -26.24 12.62 -28.60
N ASP A 221 -27.18 13.54 -28.38
CA ASP A 221 -28.32 13.34 -27.47
C ASP A 221 -29.17 12.11 -27.84
N ILE A 222 -29.38 11.88 -29.14
CA ILE A 222 -30.16 10.74 -29.64
C ILE A 222 -29.37 9.44 -29.39
N ASN A 223 -28.05 9.48 -29.62
CA ASN A 223 -27.18 8.35 -29.41
C ASN A 223 -27.02 8.01 -27.93
N GLN A 224 -27.00 9.01 -27.05
CA GLN A 224 -27.02 8.83 -25.61
C GLN A 224 -28.29 8.10 -25.18
N GLU A 225 -29.47 8.62 -25.52
CA GLU A 225 -30.75 7.99 -25.19
C GLU A 225 -30.85 6.57 -25.76
N LEU A 226 -30.43 6.37 -27.02
CA LEU A 226 -30.48 5.07 -27.68
C LEU A 226 -29.55 4.05 -27.01
N SER A 227 -28.33 4.46 -26.64
CA SER A 227 -27.36 3.59 -25.97
C SER A 227 -27.86 3.14 -24.58
N GLU A 228 -28.45 4.06 -23.80
CA GLU A 228 -29.05 3.77 -22.50
C GLU A 228 -30.26 2.85 -22.63
N LYS A 229 -31.11 3.09 -23.63
CA LYS A 229 -32.29 2.25 -23.92
C LYS A 229 -31.89 0.83 -24.27
N ARG A 230 -30.86 0.65 -25.10
CA ARG A 230 -30.30 -0.67 -25.46
C ARG A 230 -29.73 -1.39 -24.23
N ALA A 231 -28.90 -0.71 -23.44
CA ALA A 231 -28.34 -1.27 -22.21
C ALA A 231 -29.45 -1.71 -21.24
N SER A 232 -30.47 -0.87 -21.05
CA SER A 232 -31.64 -1.17 -20.22
C SER A 232 -32.43 -2.38 -20.71
N LYS A 233 -32.60 -2.55 -22.03
CA LYS A 233 -33.26 -3.74 -22.60
C LYS A 233 -32.47 -5.02 -22.30
N VAL A 234 -31.15 -4.97 -22.45
CA VAL A 234 -30.27 -6.11 -22.16
C VAL A 234 -30.30 -6.46 -20.67
N ILE A 235 -30.22 -5.48 -19.77
CA ILE A 235 -30.33 -5.69 -18.32
C ILE A 235 -31.66 -6.33 -17.95
N ASN A 236 -32.77 -5.77 -18.44
CA ASN A 236 -34.09 -6.31 -18.16
C ASN A 236 -34.21 -7.77 -18.63
N TYR A 237 -33.64 -8.09 -19.79
CA TYR A 237 -33.61 -9.45 -20.29
C TYR A 237 -32.77 -10.38 -19.41
N LEU A 238 -31.55 -9.98 -19.04
CA LEU A 238 -30.66 -10.73 -18.15
C LEU A 238 -31.32 -11.02 -16.79
N GLN A 239 -31.98 -10.03 -16.20
CA GLN A 239 -32.62 -10.19 -14.89
C GLN A 239 -33.91 -11.02 -14.97
N GLN A 240 -34.82 -10.68 -15.90
CA GLN A 240 -36.17 -11.27 -15.93
C GLN A 240 -36.20 -12.65 -16.62
N LYS A 241 -35.33 -12.89 -17.60
CA LYS A 241 -35.34 -14.11 -18.42
C LYS A 241 -34.16 -15.03 -18.13
N CYS A 242 -32.99 -14.47 -17.87
CA CYS A 242 -31.81 -15.28 -17.54
C CYS A 242 -31.58 -15.44 -16.02
N GLY A 243 -32.38 -14.78 -15.17
CA GLY A 243 -32.32 -14.92 -13.71
C GLY A 243 -31.11 -14.23 -13.07
N TRP A 244 -30.48 -13.27 -13.75
CA TRP A 244 -29.35 -12.53 -13.17
C TRP A 244 -29.78 -11.69 -11.97
N LYS A 245 -28.98 -11.73 -10.92
CA LYS A 245 -29.31 -11.14 -9.62
C LYS A 245 -29.03 -9.63 -9.64
N PRO A 246 -30.00 -8.76 -9.32
CA PRO A 246 -29.82 -7.31 -9.43
C PRO A 246 -28.62 -6.76 -8.65
N TYR A 247 -28.32 -7.33 -7.48
CA TYR A 247 -27.19 -6.90 -6.65
C TYR A 247 -25.80 -7.31 -7.21
N ARG A 248 -25.75 -8.16 -8.24
CA ARG A 248 -24.53 -8.50 -9.00
C ARG A 248 -24.45 -7.75 -10.32
N MET A 249 -25.33 -6.78 -10.57
CA MET A 249 -25.34 -5.93 -11.76
C MET A 249 -24.74 -4.56 -11.41
N LEU A 250 -23.71 -4.15 -12.13
CA LEU A 250 -23.21 -2.77 -12.07
C LEU A 250 -24.12 -1.86 -12.88
N THR A 251 -24.21 -0.59 -12.48
CA THR A 251 -25.12 0.40 -13.09
C THR A 251 -24.92 0.44 -14.62
N PRO A 252 -26.02 0.39 -15.41
CA PRO A 252 -25.93 0.58 -16.86
C PRO A 252 -25.30 1.92 -17.20
N THR A 253 -24.42 1.91 -18.19
CA THR A 253 -23.90 3.14 -18.78
C THR A 253 -24.21 3.15 -20.28
N GLY A 254 -24.94 4.17 -20.73
CA GLY A 254 -24.96 4.54 -22.14
C GLY A 254 -23.74 5.40 -22.44
N MET A 255 -22.96 5.01 -23.43
CA MET A 255 -21.72 5.70 -23.83
C MET A 255 -21.83 6.36 -25.20
N ALA A 256 -23.04 6.46 -25.77
CA ALA A 256 -23.30 7.00 -27.09
C ALA A 256 -22.27 6.48 -28.13
N THR A 257 -21.53 7.39 -28.76
CA THR A 257 -20.59 7.11 -29.84
C THR A 257 -19.16 6.79 -29.36
N ALA A 258 -18.91 6.79 -28.04
CA ALA A 258 -17.59 6.61 -27.49
C ALA A 258 -17.03 5.19 -27.71
N ASP A 259 -15.70 5.07 -27.70
CA ASP A 259 -14.98 3.79 -27.80
C ASP A 259 -15.47 2.87 -28.96
N PRO A 260 -15.37 3.33 -30.22
CA PRO A 260 -15.80 2.55 -31.37
C PRO A 260 -14.88 1.32 -31.57
N LEU A 261 -15.47 0.16 -31.86
CA LEU A 261 -14.72 -1.06 -32.21
C LEU A 261 -14.14 -1.00 -33.63
N ALA A 262 -14.78 -0.23 -34.50
CA ALA A 262 -14.39 -0.09 -35.90
C ALA A 262 -14.63 1.36 -36.38
N PRO A 263 -13.95 1.80 -37.47
CA PRO A 263 -14.24 3.08 -38.09
C PRO A 263 -15.71 3.22 -38.47
N ASN A 264 -16.31 4.39 -38.27
CA ASN A 264 -17.71 4.65 -38.64
C ASN A 264 -17.89 5.02 -40.14
N ASP A 265 -16.84 4.88 -40.94
CA ASP A 265 -16.84 5.26 -42.35
C ASP A 265 -17.49 4.21 -43.25
N THR A 266 -17.66 2.97 -42.76
CA THR A 266 -18.30 1.87 -43.49
C THR A 266 -19.53 1.36 -42.74
N GLU A 267 -20.50 0.81 -43.47
CA GLU A 267 -21.72 0.27 -42.87
C GLU A 267 -21.43 -0.96 -41.99
N GLU A 268 -20.41 -1.75 -42.34
CA GLU A 268 -19.94 -2.86 -41.51
C GLU A 268 -19.36 -2.36 -40.19
N GLY A 269 -18.54 -1.29 -40.22
CA GLY A 269 -17.96 -0.70 -39.03
C GLY A 269 -19.02 -0.11 -38.11
N LYS A 270 -20.00 0.61 -38.67
CA LYS A 270 -21.16 1.09 -37.92
C LYS A 270 -21.95 -0.06 -37.30
N ALA A 271 -22.15 -1.17 -38.01
CA ALA A 271 -22.85 -2.34 -37.48
C ALA A 271 -22.16 -2.94 -36.25
N LEU A 272 -20.82 -3.01 -36.26
CA LEU A 272 -20.04 -3.43 -35.10
C LEU A 272 -20.13 -2.45 -33.92
N ASN A 273 -20.24 -1.15 -34.20
CA ASN A 273 -20.33 -0.12 -33.16
C ASN A 273 -21.70 -0.06 -32.49
N ARG A 274 -22.79 -0.42 -33.19
CA ARG A 274 -24.15 -0.54 -32.63
C ARG A 274 -24.26 -1.77 -31.73
N ARG A 275 -23.65 -1.69 -30.56
CA ARG A 275 -23.54 -2.82 -29.63
C ARG A 275 -23.93 -2.47 -28.20
N VAL A 276 -24.27 -3.50 -27.44
CA VAL A 276 -24.18 -3.49 -25.99
C VAL A 276 -23.16 -4.53 -25.56
N ALA A 277 -22.13 -4.10 -24.83
CA ALA A 277 -21.13 -4.99 -24.26
C ALA A 277 -21.56 -5.40 -22.86
N VAL A 278 -21.66 -6.71 -22.64
CA VAL A 278 -21.89 -7.33 -21.33
C VAL A 278 -20.59 -7.92 -20.85
N ASN A 279 -19.93 -7.24 -19.92
CA ASN A 279 -18.65 -7.64 -19.35
C ASN A 279 -18.86 -8.39 -18.04
N VAL A 280 -18.28 -9.59 -17.94
CA VAL A 280 -18.16 -10.34 -16.70
C VAL A 280 -16.92 -9.85 -15.98
N LEU A 281 -17.11 -9.26 -14.80
CA LEU A 281 -16.06 -8.63 -14.01
C LEU A 281 -15.84 -9.38 -12.70
N VAL A 282 -14.59 -9.55 -12.29
CA VAL A 282 -14.23 -10.01 -10.95
C VAL A 282 -13.26 -9.01 -10.35
N SER A 283 -13.49 -8.58 -9.11
CA SER A 283 -12.57 -7.66 -8.43
C SER A 283 -11.19 -8.33 -8.28
N LYS A 284 -10.13 -7.61 -8.63
CA LYS A 284 -8.74 -8.08 -8.51
C LYS A 284 -8.39 -8.49 -7.07
N SER A 285 -9.08 -7.92 -6.09
CA SER A 285 -8.91 -8.26 -4.67
C SER A 285 -9.32 -9.69 -4.30
N VAL A 286 -10.21 -10.32 -5.08
CA VAL A 286 -10.80 -11.65 -4.78
C VAL A 286 -10.65 -12.64 -5.94
N ASP A 287 -10.00 -12.24 -7.02
CA ASP A 287 -9.79 -13.08 -8.18
C ASP A 287 -8.79 -14.20 -7.89
N GLY A 288 -9.22 -15.45 -8.02
CA GLY A 288 -8.39 -16.63 -7.77
C GLY A 288 -8.28 -17.08 -6.32
N LEU A 289 -9.12 -16.52 -5.43
CA LEU A 289 -9.42 -17.15 -4.13
C LEU A 289 -10.34 -18.36 -4.31
#